data_AF-A0A0J7MPA0-F1
#
_entry.id   AF-A0A0J7MPA0-F1
#
_cell.length_a   1.000
_cell.length_b   1.000
_cell.length_c   1.000
_cell.angle_alpha   90.00
_cell.angle_beta   90.00
_cell.angle_gamma   90.00
#
_symmetry.space_group_name_H-M   'P 1'
#
loop_
_entity.id
_entity.type
_entity.pdbx_description
1 polymer ?
#
loop_
_entity_poly.entity_id
_entity_poly.type
_entity_poly.pdbx_seq_one_letter_code
_entity_poly.pdbx_strand_id
1 'polypeptide(L)'
;MRITAHVLPRVTLYTGKLTNSHMSWPHLEGIELADPDCHSDDPVELLLGADTYAAILRPGLRNGGPLAPLAQQTTLGWILSGIAGSRTSQGTISSNQCAVDEQLTSLVRQFWEQEEWPKPAEMALTAEDQKCEDFFATTHSRTPEGRYVVRLPLKSAPTDLSDTRVAAVRLLQTMERRFRQHPTFQQSYQDFMLEYERLGHMTKAAATSRSQEKRTCFLPHHGVIKESSTTTKLRVVFNGSQRGTRGVSLNDHLLTGPNLLPALADVLLRWRTHRYAVVADIEKMYRQVLVHPDDRDLQRIIWRDNVDQNMQEFKLNTVTYGLACAPYLAIRTLRQLATDEGKAHPLAASALMHDIYVDDILTGASTLSKTKEA
;
A
#
# COMPACT_ATOMS: atom_id res chain seq x y z
N MET A 1 22.65 -37.85 33.13
CA MET A 1 21.49 -37.54 32.25
C MET A 1 21.44 -36.03 32.06
N ARG A 2 21.26 -35.54 30.83
CA ARG A 2 21.14 -34.10 30.53
C ARG A 2 19.66 -33.84 30.22
N ILE A 3 19.02 -32.97 30.99
CA ILE A 3 17.58 -32.68 30.88
C ILE A 3 17.44 -31.21 30.49
N THR A 4 16.55 -30.93 29.54
CA THR A 4 16.16 -29.56 29.20
C THR A 4 14.99 -29.17 30.10
N ALA A 5 15.21 -28.24 31.02
CA ALA A 5 14.16 -27.72 31.90
C ALA A 5 13.53 -26.47 31.30
N HIS A 6 12.21 -26.42 31.26
CA HIS A 6 11.47 -25.21 30.91
C HIS A 6 11.00 -24.52 32.19
N VAL A 7 11.35 -23.25 32.36
CA VAL A 7 10.90 -22.43 33.50
C VAL A 7 9.60 -21.76 33.11
N LEU A 8 8.49 -22.21 33.70
CA LEU A 8 7.17 -21.63 33.51
C LEU A 8 6.83 -20.74 34.73
N PRO A 9 6.29 -19.51 34.53
CA PRO A 9 5.98 -18.60 35.64
C PRO A 9 4.81 -19.10 36.52
N ARG A 10 3.95 -19.97 35.98
CA ARG A 10 2.90 -20.69 36.72
C ARG A 10 2.68 -22.06 36.07
N VAL A 11 2.61 -23.10 36.90
CA VAL A 11 2.18 -24.44 36.49
C VAL A 11 0.81 -24.67 37.12
N THR A 12 -0.26 -24.57 36.32
CA THR A 12 -1.61 -24.83 36.79
C THR A 12 -1.83 -26.34 36.82
N LEU A 13 -1.89 -26.94 38.01
CA LEU A 13 -2.23 -28.36 38.18
C LEU A 13 -3.47 -28.50 39.06
N TYR A 14 -4.32 -29.43 38.63
CA TYR A 14 -5.51 -29.86 39.34
C TYR A 14 -5.09 -30.73 40.53
N THR A 15 -5.10 -30.19 41.74
CA THR A 15 -4.94 -31.00 42.95
C THR A 15 -6.22 -31.79 43.21
N GLY A 16 -6.25 -33.03 42.73
CA GLY A 16 -7.21 -34.02 43.20
C GLY A 16 -6.83 -34.41 44.63
N LYS A 17 -7.66 -34.06 45.62
CA LYS A 17 -7.41 -34.41 47.03
C LYS A 17 -7.27 -35.92 47.21
N LEU A 18 -6.09 -36.41 47.62
CA LEU A 18 -5.98 -37.67 48.34
C LEU A 18 -6.51 -37.43 49.76
N THR A 19 -7.84 -37.47 49.92
CA THR A 19 -8.43 -37.33 51.25
C THR A 19 -7.96 -38.50 52.10
N ASN A 20 -7.19 -38.18 53.16
CA ASN A 20 -6.66 -39.06 54.18
C ASN A 20 -7.63 -40.22 54.46
N SER A 21 -7.39 -41.35 53.82
CA SER A 21 -8.07 -42.60 54.10
C SER A 21 -6.98 -43.52 54.59
N HIS A 22 -7.12 -44.02 55.82
CA HIS A 22 -6.23 -45.00 56.42
C HIS A 22 -6.28 -46.31 55.61
N MET A 23 -5.68 -46.30 54.42
CA MET A 23 -5.51 -47.47 53.57
C MET A 23 -4.08 -47.94 53.75
N SER A 24 -3.91 -48.92 54.63
CA SER A 24 -2.67 -49.69 54.68
C SER A 24 -2.57 -50.47 53.37
N TRP A 25 -1.49 -50.23 52.63
CA TRP A 25 -1.15 -50.92 51.40
C TRP A 25 0.04 -51.85 51.67
N PRO A 26 -0.18 -53.14 51.97
CA PRO A 26 0.89 -54.05 52.39
C PRO A 26 2.00 -54.20 51.36
N HIS A 27 1.68 -54.09 50.07
CA HIS A 27 2.67 -54.16 49.00
C HIS A 27 3.62 -52.96 48.99
N LEU A 28 3.28 -51.85 49.65
CA LEU A 28 4.12 -50.66 49.77
C LEU A 28 4.97 -50.67 51.05
N GLU A 29 4.87 -51.69 51.90
CA GLU A 29 5.70 -51.78 53.09
C GLU A 29 7.18 -51.99 52.74
N GLY A 30 8.05 -51.26 53.44
CA GLY A 30 9.50 -51.36 53.30
C GLY A 30 10.06 -50.79 51.99
N ILE A 31 9.33 -49.92 51.28
CA ILE A 31 9.89 -49.12 50.17
C ILE A 31 10.15 -47.68 50.60
N GLU A 32 11.19 -47.09 50.03
CA GLU A 32 11.49 -45.68 50.18
C GLU A 32 10.86 -44.91 49.01
N LEU A 33 9.81 -44.13 49.30
CA LEU A 33 9.13 -43.31 48.30
C LEU A 33 10.04 -42.17 47.83
N ALA A 34 9.93 -41.81 46.55
CA ALA A 34 10.61 -40.62 46.00
C ALA A 34 10.11 -39.33 46.66
N ASP A 35 8.86 -39.34 47.10
CA ASP A 35 8.26 -38.32 47.94
C ASP A 35 7.90 -38.96 49.31
N PRO A 36 8.68 -38.70 50.37
CA PRO A 36 8.42 -39.23 51.71
C PRO A 36 7.09 -38.75 52.31
N ASP A 37 6.56 -37.60 51.86
CA ASP A 37 5.31 -37.01 52.35
C ASP A 37 4.28 -36.91 51.21
N CYS A 38 4.05 -38.02 50.50
CA CYS A 38 3.12 -38.09 49.37
C CYS A 38 1.64 -37.75 49.68
N HIS A 39 1.34 -37.44 50.94
CA HIS A 39 0.03 -37.00 51.43
C HIS A 39 -0.04 -35.50 51.72
N SER A 40 1.08 -34.77 51.61
CA SER A 40 1.12 -33.32 51.79
C SER A 40 0.44 -32.59 50.63
N ASP A 41 -0.01 -31.37 50.91
CA ASP A 41 -0.58 -30.46 49.91
C ASP A 41 0.50 -29.52 49.33
N ASP A 42 1.75 -29.98 49.26
CA ASP A 42 2.86 -29.15 48.78
C ASP A 42 2.71 -28.80 47.28
N PRO A 43 3.05 -27.57 46.87
CA PRO A 43 2.93 -27.16 45.48
C PRO A 43 3.89 -27.95 44.59
N VAL A 44 3.43 -28.39 43.43
CA VAL A 44 4.30 -29.00 42.43
C VAL A 44 5.23 -27.94 41.83
N GLU A 45 6.53 -28.09 42.08
CA GLU A 45 7.56 -27.15 41.60
C GLU A 45 8.12 -27.53 40.21
N LEU A 46 8.11 -28.82 39.88
CA LEU A 46 8.75 -29.36 38.68
C LEU A 46 7.88 -30.42 38.03
N LEU A 47 7.60 -30.24 36.73
CA LEU A 47 6.98 -31.26 35.88
C LEU A 47 8.03 -31.99 35.06
N LEU A 48 8.10 -33.31 35.22
CA LEU A 48 8.98 -34.17 34.43
C LEU A 48 8.25 -34.63 33.17
N GLY A 49 8.86 -34.41 32.01
CA GLY A 49 8.35 -34.93 30.74
C GLY A 49 8.38 -36.45 30.67
N ALA A 50 7.59 -37.03 29.77
CA ALA A 50 7.52 -38.49 29.56
C ALA A 50 8.87 -39.07 29.08
N ASP A 51 9.67 -38.26 28.37
CA ASP A 51 11.05 -38.56 27.97
C ASP A 51 11.98 -38.72 29.18
N THR A 52 11.84 -37.83 30.17
CA THR A 52 12.58 -37.86 31.42
C THR A 52 12.14 -39.04 32.28
N TYR A 53 10.83 -39.29 32.37
CA TYR A 53 10.26 -40.44 33.05
C TYR A 53 10.83 -41.77 32.48
N ALA A 54 10.88 -41.91 31.15
CA ALA A 54 11.41 -43.08 30.49
C ALA A 54 12.88 -43.37 30.86
N ALA A 55 13.67 -42.33 31.11
CA ALA A 55 15.10 -42.46 31.42
C ALA A 55 15.40 -42.76 32.90
N ILE A 56 14.48 -42.44 33.82
CA ILE A 56 14.66 -42.68 35.27
C ILE A 56 14.03 -44.00 35.75
N LEU A 57 13.26 -44.67 34.90
CA LEU A 57 12.63 -45.97 35.20
C LEU A 57 13.68 -47.03 35.56
N ARG A 58 13.39 -47.81 36.60
CA ARG A 58 14.19 -48.97 37.03
C ARG A 58 13.35 -50.25 37.05
N PRO A 59 13.99 -51.43 36.93
CA PRO A 59 13.31 -52.69 37.20
C PRO A 59 12.81 -52.72 38.64
N GLY A 60 11.51 -52.91 38.85
CA GLY A 60 10.89 -52.91 40.17
C GLY A 60 9.45 -52.41 40.09
N LEU A 61 8.50 -53.33 40.25
CA LEU A 61 7.06 -53.04 40.17
C LEU A 61 6.35 -53.77 41.30
N ARG A 62 5.56 -53.04 42.09
CA ARG A 62 4.69 -53.62 43.13
C ARG A 62 3.25 -53.23 42.85
N ASN A 63 2.43 -54.23 42.53
CA ASN A 63 1.03 -54.05 42.18
C ASN A 63 0.15 -54.59 43.31
N GLY A 64 -0.69 -53.72 43.88
CA GLY A 64 -1.66 -54.08 44.92
C GLY A 64 -3.04 -54.49 44.42
N GLY A 65 -3.26 -54.52 43.10
CA GLY A 65 -4.54 -54.83 42.47
C GLY A 65 -5.33 -53.60 41.98
N PRO A 66 -6.55 -53.78 41.43
CA PRO A 66 -7.27 -52.75 40.66
C PRO A 66 -7.68 -51.47 41.41
N LEU A 67 -7.70 -51.51 42.73
CA LEU A 67 -8.13 -50.40 43.61
C LEU A 67 -7.01 -49.90 44.53
N ALA A 68 -5.78 -50.35 44.26
CA ALA A 68 -4.59 -49.97 44.99
C ALA A 68 -3.58 -49.31 44.03
N PRO A 69 -2.81 -48.32 44.51
CA PRO A 69 -1.82 -47.66 43.69
C PRO A 69 -0.70 -48.64 43.30
N LEU A 70 -0.20 -48.45 42.09
CA LEU A 70 0.97 -49.12 41.55
C LEU A 70 2.23 -48.38 42.03
N ALA A 71 3.17 -49.13 42.61
CA ALA A 71 4.50 -48.62 42.93
C ALA A 71 5.50 -49.02 41.86
N GLN A 72 6.18 -48.03 41.30
CA GLN A 72 7.21 -48.18 40.28
C GLN A 72 8.54 -47.65 40.81
N GLN A 73 9.60 -48.45 40.72
CA GLN A 73 10.93 -48.01 41.11
C GLN A 73 11.52 -47.08 40.06
N THR A 74 12.07 -45.95 40.52
CA THR A 74 12.82 -45.01 39.68
C THR A 74 14.18 -44.71 40.30
N THR A 75 15.04 -43.96 39.62
CA THR A 75 16.29 -43.46 40.19
C THR A 75 16.09 -42.47 41.34
N LEU A 76 14.90 -41.88 41.48
CA LEU A 76 14.57 -40.89 42.52
C LEU A 76 13.92 -41.51 43.76
N GLY A 77 13.65 -42.82 43.75
CA GLY A 77 12.83 -43.52 44.74
C GLY A 77 11.62 -44.19 44.10
N TRP A 78 10.76 -44.77 44.92
CA TRP A 78 9.52 -45.40 44.45
C TRP A 78 8.43 -44.33 44.23
N ILE A 79 7.83 -44.32 43.04
CA ILE A 79 6.70 -43.43 42.73
C ILE A 79 5.39 -44.23 42.78
N LEU A 80 4.30 -43.54 43.13
CA LEU A 80 2.95 -44.10 43.15
C LEU A 80 2.14 -43.56 41.99
N SER A 81 1.34 -44.43 41.36
CA SER A 81 0.43 -44.05 40.28
C SER A 81 -0.83 -44.91 40.30
N GLY A 82 -1.93 -44.38 39.74
CA GLY A 82 -3.21 -45.09 39.67
C GLY A 82 -4.18 -44.68 40.77
N ILE A 83 -5.16 -45.55 41.02
CA ILE A 83 -6.31 -45.25 41.87
C ILE A 83 -5.99 -45.59 43.33
N ALA A 84 -6.24 -44.65 44.23
CA ALA A 84 -6.11 -44.82 45.67
C ALA A 84 -7.50 -44.79 46.33
N GLY A 85 -8.12 -45.97 46.48
CA GLY A 85 -9.31 -46.16 47.31
C GLY A 85 -10.65 -46.33 46.58
N SER A 86 -11.69 -46.58 47.37
CA SER A 86 -13.02 -47.05 46.95
C SER A 86 -14.06 -45.93 46.78
N ARG A 87 -13.68 -44.69 46.47
CA ARG A 87 -14.65 -43.58 46.40
C ARG A 87 -15.24 -43.37 45.01
N THR A 88 -16.48 -43.82 44.87
CA THR A 88 -17.48 -43.50 43.83
C THR A 88 -18.04 -42.07 43.95
N SER A 89 -17.25 -41.09 44.42
CA SER A 89 -17.69 -39.69 44.39
C SER A 89 -17.36 -39.09 43.03
N GLN A 90 -18.33 -39.09 42.11
CA GLN A 90 -18.33 -38.28 40.89
C GLN A 90 -18.40 -36.79 41.25
N GLY A 91 -17.30 -36.23 41.75
CA GLY A 91 -17.14 -34.77 41.78
C GLY A 91 -16.78 -34.31 40.38
N THR A 92 -17.67 -33.58 39.71
CA THR A 92 -17.35 -32.97 38.41
C THR A 92 -16.33 -31.86 38.63
N ILE A 93 -15.08 -32.07 38.20
CA ILE A 93 -14.06 -31.03 38.17
C ILE A 93 -14.22 -30.29 36.84
N SER A 94 -14.67 -29.03 36.89
CA SER A 94 -14.72 -28.15 35.72
C SER A 94 -13.41 -27.40 35.57
N SER A 95 -12.73 -27.64 34.45
CA SER A 95 -11.50 -26.95 34.02
C SER A 95 -11.85 -25.95 32.93
N ASN A 96 -11.76 -24.65 33.19
CA ASN A 96 -11.89 -23.63 32.15
C ASN A 96 -10.51 -23.23 31.64
N GLN A 97 -10.23 -23.53 30.37
CA GLN A 97 -9.01 -23.08 29.71
C GLN A 97 -9.29 -21.76 28.98
N CYS A 98 -8.63 -20.68 29.39
CA CYS A 98 -8.62 -19.41 28.64
C CYS A 98 -7.39 -19.37 27.75
N ALA A 99 -7.60 -19.35 26.43
CA ALA A 99 -6.59 -18.99 25.45
C ALA A 99 -6.94 -17.61 24.87
N VAL A 100 -5.93 -16.77 24.64
CA VAL A 100 -6.12 -15.49 23.94
C VAL A 100 -6.22 -15.77 22.46
N ASP A 101 -7.36 -15.45 21.84
CA ASP A 101 -7.55 -15.54 20.39
C ASP A 101 -7.15 -14.22 19.72
N GLU A 102 -5.93 -14.17 19.20
CA GLU A 102 -5.40 -13.02 18.47
C GLU A 102 -6.16 -12.76 17.16
N GLN A 103 -6.74 -13.79 16.53
CA GLN A 103 -7.51 -13.63 15.29
C GLN A 103 -8.83 -12.91 15.56
N LEU A 104 -9.55 -13.32 16.61
CA LEU A 104 -10.78 -12.65 17.03
C LEU A 104 -10.50 -11.19 17.42
N THR A 105 -9.41 -10.95 18.15
CA THR A 105 -9.00 -9.60 18.55
C THR A 105 -8.71 -8.71 17.34
N SER A 106 -8.00 -9.24 16.34
CA SER A 106 -7.73 -8.54 15.08
C SER A 106 -9.02 -8.21 14.32
N LEU A 107 -9.95 -9.16 14.23
CA LEU A 107 -11.21 -8.99 13.51
C LEU A 107 -12.09 -7.92 14.16
N VAL A 108 -12.21 -7.91 15.49
CA VAL A 108 -12.95 -6.88 16.23
C VAL A 108 -12.32 -5.50 16.05
N ARG A 109 -10.98 -5.43 16.03
CA ARG A 109 -10.28 -4.17 15.76
C ARG A 109 -10.57 -3.62 14.37
N GLN A 110 -10.50 -4.48 13.34
CA GLN A 110 -10.82 -4.09 11.96
C GLN A 110 -12.27 -3.62 11.82
N PHE A 111 -13.21 -4.30 12.49
CA PHE A 111 -14.61 -3.88 12.51
C PHE A 111 -14.79 -2.48 13.10
N TRP A 112 -14.14 -2.19 14.25
CA TRP A 112 -14.20 -0.85 14.83
C TRP A 112 -13.50 0.21 13.98
N GLU A 113 -12.35 -0.09 13.38
CA GLU A 113 -11.67 0.82 12.44
C GLU A 113 -12.55 1.15 11.21
N GLN A 114 -13.42 0.23 10.78
CA GLN A 114 -14.33 0.44 9.64
C GLN A 114 -15.61 1.20 10.01
N GLU A 115 -16.19 0.92 11.17
CA GLU A 115 -17.45 1.53 11.65
C GLU A 115 -17.24 2.86 12.37
N GLU A 116 -16.01 3.17 12.80
CA GLU A 116 -15.70 4.51 13.29
C GLU A 116 -15.93 5.53 12.16
N TRP A 117 -16.85 6.46 12.40
CA TRP A 117 -17.03 7.61 11.53
C TRP A 117 -15.67 8.26 11.34
N PRO A 118 -15.17 8.41 10.09
CA PRO A 118 -13.90 9.06 9.87
C PRO A 118 -14.02 10.44 10.51
N LYS A 119 -13.25 10.66 11.59
CA LYS A 119 -12.99 12.02 12.05
C LYS A 119 -12.56 12.75 10.80
N PRO A 120 -13.20 13.87 10.41
CA PRO A 120 -12.74 14.62 9.27
C PRO A 120 -11.30 14.95 9.59
N ALA A 121 -10.39 14.18 8.99
CA ALA A 121 -9.03 14.55 8.93
C ALA A 121 -9.13 15.72 7.94
N GLU A 122 -9.32 16.92 8.48
CA GLU A 122 -8.38 17.96 8.14
C GLU A 122 -7.01 17.33 8.36
N MET A 123 -6.54 16.51 7.41
CA MET A 123 -5.16 16.10 7.33
C MET A 123 -4.48 17.42 7.14
N ALA A 124 -4.06 18.02 8.26
CA ALA A 124 -3.36 19.27 8.26
C ALA A 124 -2.29 19.12 7.19
N LEU A 125 -2.39 19.93 6.14
CA LEU A 125 -1.53 19.81 4.99
C LEU A 125 -0.10 19.76 5.52
N THR A 126 0.69 18.82 5.03
CA THR A 126 2.11 18.81 5.41
C THR A 126 2.72 20.15 5.00
N ALA A 127 3.83 20.55 5.61
CA ALA A 127 4.49 21.78 5.23
C ALA A 127 4.90 21.80 3.73
N GLU A 128 5.15 20.63 3.13
CA GLU A 128 5.39 20.52 1.69
C GLU A 128 4.09 20.68 0.88
N ASP A 129 2.97 20.10 1.33
CA ASP A 129 1.67 20.23 0.67
C ASP A 129 1.16 21.67 0.69
N GLN A 130 1.27 22.35 1.84
CA GLN A 130 0.88 23.75 1.97
C GLN A 130 1.72 24.64 1.03
N LYS A 131 3.04 24.42 0.98
CA LYS A 131 3.92 25.12 0.03
C LYS A 131 3.50 24.89 -1.42
N CYS A 132 3.07 23.68 -1.76
CA CYS A 132 2.61 23.34 -3.10
C CYS A 132 1.28 24.05 -3.45
N GLU A 133 0.35 24.14 -2.50
CA GLU A 133 -0.90 24.89 -2.63
C GLU A 133 -0.65 26.39 -2.78
N ASP A 134 0.16 26.98 -1.90
CA ASP A 134 0.51 28.40 -1.96
C ASP A 134 1.22 28.75 -3.28
N PHE A 135 2.12 27.87 -3.73
CA PHE A 135 2.81 28.04 -5.00
C PHE A 135 1.85 27.96 -6.19
N PHE A 136 0.91 27.01 -6.20
CA PHE A 136 -0.11 26.96 -7.25
C PHE A 136 -0.97 28.22 -7.24
N ALA A 137 -1.50 28.61 -6.08
CA ALA A 137 -2.40 29.75 -5.92
C ALA A 137 -1.75 31.06 -6.39
N THR A 138 -0.45 31.25 -6.14
CA THR A 138 0.28 32.47 -6.51
C THR A 138 0.77 32.50 -7.95
N THR A 139 0.95 31.35 -8.60
CA THR A 139 1.66 31.28 -9.89
C THR A 139 0.82 30.79 -11.08
N HIS A 140 -0.35 30.21 -10.83
CA HIS A 140 -1.25 29.83 -11.92
C HIS A 140 -1.82 31.08 -12.61
N SER A 141 -2.13 30.94 -13.89
CA SER A 141 -2.81 31.97 -14.68
C SER A 141 -3.70 31.33 -15.73
N ARG A 142 -4.45 32.14 -16.47
CA ARG A 142 -5.34 31.68 -17.54
C ARG A 142 -5.03 32.45 -18.82
N THR A 143 -4.95 31.75 -19.94
CA THR A 143 -4.78 32.37 -21.26
C THR A 143 -6.08 33.06 -21.69
N PRO A 144 -6.03 33.99 -22.66
CA PRO A 144 -7.24 34.62 -23.21
C PRO A 144 -8.26 33.61 -23.78
N GLU A 145 -7.78 32.44 -24.23
CA GLU A 145 -8.60 31.34 -24.74
C GLU A 145 -9.17 30.45 -23.62
N GLY A 146 -8.94 30.79 -22.35
CA GLY A 146 -9.51 30.10 -21.20
C GLY A 146 -8.70 28.91 -20.69
N ARG A 147 -7.50 28.64 -21.22
CA ARG A 147 -6.65 27.53 -20.74
C ARG A 147 -5.83 27.93 -19.53
N TYR A 148 -5.75 27.06 -18.52
CA TYR A 148 -4.88 27.30 -17.38
C TYR A 148 -3.41 27.05 -17.71
N VAL A 149 -2.55 27.90 -17.17
CA VAL A 149 -1.09 27.80 -17.22
C VAL A 149 -0.58 27.66 -15.79
N VAL A 150 0.20 26.61 -15.52
CA VAL A 150 0.74 26.30 -14.19
C VAL A 150 2.27 26.27 -14.21
N ARG A 151 2.88 26.55 -13.06
CA ARG A 151 4.32 26.35 -12.81
C ARG A 151 4.57 24.96 -12.24
N LEU A 152 5.76 24.41 -12.49
CA LEU A 152 6.21 23.18 -11.83
C LEU A 152 6.67 23.50 -10.40
N PRO A 153 6.06 22.89 -9.36
CA PRO A 153 6.36 23.23 -7.97
C PRO A 153 7.68 22.58 -7.55
N LEU A 154 8.77 23.35 -7.57
CA LEU A 154 10.10 22.86 -7.25
C LEU A 154 10.38 22.98 -5.75
N LYS A 155 10.91 21.91 -5.13
CA LYS A 155 11.29 21.89 -3.70
C LYS A 155 12.41 22.87 -3.38
N SER A 156 13.33 23.03 -4.32
CA SER A 156 14.50 23.91 -4.27
C SER A 156 14.90 24.28 -5.69
N ALA A 157 15.82 25.25 -5.84
CA ALA A 157 16.34 25.58 -7.17
C ALA A 157 16.86 24.29 -7.85
N PRO A 158 16.32 23.90 -9.02
CA PRO A 158 16.68 22.63 -9.61
C PRO A 158 18.14 22.68 -10.02
N THR A 159 18.85 21.62 -9.69
CA THR A 159 20.16 21.37 -10.28
C THR A 159 19.95 21.15 -11.77
N ASP A 160 20.87 21.60 -12.62
CA ASP A 160 20.80 21.26 -14.03
C ASP A 160 20.80 19.73 -14.19
N LEU A 161 19.77 19.14 -14.77
CA LEU A 161 19.62 17.69 -14.99
C LEU A 161 19.93 17.32 -16.44
N SER A 162 20.74 18.13 -17.14
CA SER A 162 21.13 17.93 -18.54
C SER A 162 21.76 16.56 -18.81
N ASP A 163 22.36 15.92 -17.80
CA ASP A 163 22.95 14.59 -17.88
C ASP A 163 21.93 13.47 -18.13
N THR A 164 20.66 13.70 -17.80
CA THR A 164 19.54 12.79 -18.16
C THR A 164 19.39 12.60 -19.67
N ARG A 165 19.97 13.51 -20.48
CA ARG A 165 20.02 13.41 -21.95
C ARG A 165 20.60 12.08 -22.42
N VAL A 166 21.64 11.58 -21.74
CA VAL A 166 22.30 10.31 -22.11
C VAL A 166 21.31 9.14 -21.99
N ALA A 167 20.51 9.12 -20.92
CA ALA A 167 19.49 8.09 -20.72
C ALA A 167 18.36 8.21 -21.76
N ALA A 168 17.91 9.44 -22.06
CA ALA A 168 16.88 9.68 -23.07
C ALA A 168 17.32 9.20 -24.48
N VAL A 169 18.55 9.51 -24.90
CA VAL A 169 19.11 9.03 -26.19
C VAL A 169 19.18 7.51 -26.22
N ARG A 170 19.71 6.88 -25.17
CA ARG A 170 19.83 5.40 -25.09
C ARG A 170 18.47 4.72 -25.16
N LEU A 171 17.45 5.29 -24.52
CA LEU A 171 16.09 4.75 -24.59
C LEU A 171 15.51 4.92 -26.00
N LEU A 172 15.68 6.08 -26.63
CA LEU A 172 15.24 6.29 -28.01
C LEU A 172 15.88 5.27 -28.97
N GLN A 173 17.19 5.04 -28.89
CA GLN A 173 17.87 4.02 -29.70
C GLN A 173 17.34 2.59 -29.44
N THR A 174 16.92 2.31 -28.21
CA THR A 174 16.27 1.05 -27.87
C THR A 174 14.87 0.95 -28.48
N MET A 175 14.12 2.05 -28.46
CA MET A 175 12.84 2.15 -29.15
C MET A 175 12.98 2.00 -30.67
N GLU A 176 14.02 2.57 -31.28
CA GLU A 176 14.33 2.41 -32.71
C GLU A 176 14.60 0.95 -33.09
N ARG A 177 15.28 0.19 -32.23
CA ARG A 177 15.45 -1.26 -32.43
C ARG A 177 14.11 -1.99 -32.40
N ARG A 178 13.21 -1.61 -31.48
CA ARG A 178 11.85 -2.16 -31.39
C ARG A 178 10.99 -1.78 -32.61
N PHE A 179 11.13 -0.56 -33.11
CA PHE A 179 10.42 -0.09 -34.30
C PHE A 179 10.72 -0.94 -35.52
N ARG A 180 12.00 -1.30 -35.74
CA ARG A 180 12.40 -2.19 -36.84
C ARG A 180 11.77 -3.58 -36.77
N GLN A 181 11.53 -4.09 -35.55
CA GLN A 181 10.92 -5.41 -35.34
C GLN A 181 9.39 -5.37 -35.43
N HIS A 182 8.77 -4.20 -35.20
CA HIS A 182 7.32 -4.05 -35.11
C HIS A 182 6.83 -2.80 -35.87
N PRO A 183 6.65 -2.89 -37.21
CA PRO A 183 6.26 -1.75 -38.03
C PRO A 183 4.94 -1.09 -37.61
N THR A 184 3.93 -1.86 -37.20
CA THR A 184 2.64 -1.32 -36.72
C THR A 184 2.80 -0.49 -35.44
N PHE A 185 3.71 -0.91 -34.55
CA PHE A 185 4.02 -0.18 -33.33
C PHE A 185 4.78 1.11 -33.65
N GLN A 186 5.72 1.07 -34.60
CA GLN A 186 6.41 2.26 -35.11
C GLN A 186 5.42 3.28 -35.66
N GLN A 187 4.53 2.88 -36.57
CA GLN A 187 3.56 3.78 -37.18
C GLN A 187 2.67 4.44 -36.11
N SER A 188 2.12 3.64 -35.19
CA SER A 188 1.30 4.17 -34.08
C SER A 188 2.07 5.18 -33.21
N TYR A 189 3.39 4.97 -33.06
CA TYR A 189 4.26 5.86 -32.29
C TYR A 189 4.50 7.17 -33.04
N GLN A 190 4.81 7.10 -34.33
CA GLN A 190 4.99 8.27 -35.18
C GLN A 190 3.71 9.09 -35.25
N ASP A 191 2.56 8.45 -35.46
CA ASP A 191 1.24 9.08 -35.48
C ASP A 191 0.96 9.81 -34.16
N PHE A 192 1.26 9.16 -33.02
CA PHE A 192 1.14 9.80 -31.71
C PHE A 192 2.02 11.05 -31.62
N MET A 193 3.30 10.96 -31.98
CA MET A 193 4.23 12.08 -31.87
C MET A 193 3.84 13.24 -32.79
N LEU A 194 3.39 12.94 -34.02
CA LEU A 194 2.87 13.93 -34.96
C LEU A 194 1.60 14.60 -34.44
N GLU A 195 0.65 13.84 -33.91
CA GLU A 195 -0.56 14.41 -33.28
C GLU A 195 -0.19 15.28 -32.07
N TYR A 196 0.76 14.82 -31.24
CA TYR A 196 1.22 15.55 -30.06
C TYR A 196 1.86 16.90 -30.41
N GLU A 197 2.66 16.97 -31.48
CA GLU A 197 3.20 18.23 -32.02
C GLU A 197 2.09 19.11 -32.62
N ARG A 198 1.22 18.52 -33.45
CA ARG A 198 0.13 19.23 -34.14
C ARG A 198 -0.86 19.88 -33.18
N LEU A 199 -1.16 19.22 -32.06
CA LEU A 199 -2.01 19.77 -30.98
C LEU A 199 -1.29 20.82 -30.11
N GLY A 200 -0.03 21.13 -30.40
CA GLY A 200 0.77 22.08 -29.64
C GLY A 200 1.18 21.57 -28.25
N HIS A 201 1.03 20.27 -27.97
CA HIS A 201 1.43 19.69 -26.68
C HIS A 201 2.95 19.58 -26.53
N MET A 202 3.68 19.64 -27.65
CA MET A 202 5.12 19.85 -27.67
C MET A 202 5.52 20.82 -28.80
N THR A 203 6.70 21.41 -28.67
CA THR A 203 7.31 22.27 -29.69
C THR A 203 8.79 22.00 -29.78
N LYS A 204 9.37 22.12 -30.97
CA LYS A 204 10.83 22.02 -31.17
C LYS A 204 11.56 23.02 -30.28
N ALA A 205 12.57 22.55 -29.55
CA ALA A 205 13.45 23.43 -28.81
C ALA A 205 14.29 24.22 -29.82
N ALA A 206 14.37 25.54 -29.64
CA ALA A 206 15.30 26.36 -30.41
C ALA A 206 16.73 25.82 -30.23
N ALA A 207 17.53 25.83 -31.29
CA ALA A 207 18.95 25.53 -31.22
C ALA A 207 19.59 26.54 -30.26
N THR A 208 19.74 26.16 -29.00
CA THR A 208 20.26 27.05 -27.97
C THR A 208 21.67 27.48 -28.36
N SER A 209 21.88 28.78 -28.57
CA SER A 209 23.19 29.38 -28.32
C SER A 209 23.61 28.93 -26.92
N ARG A 210 24.82 28.38 -26.78
CA ARG A 210 25.37 27.79 -25.55
C ARG A 210 25.55 28.81 -24.39
N SER A 211 24.88 29.95 -24.45
CA SER A 211 25.03 31.10 -23.56
C SER A 211 23.72 31.38 -22.84
N GLN A 212 23.39 30.53 -21.87
CA GLN A 212 22.76 30.86 -20.58
C GLN A 212 22.45 29.54 -19.87
N GLU A 213 22.80 29.49 -18.59
CA GLU A 213 22.62 28.39 -17.63
C GLU A 213 21.15 27.97 -17.49
N LYS A 214 20.58 27.32 -18.51
CA LYS A 214 19.19 26.85 -18.48
C LYS A 214 19.13 25.51 -17.78
N ARG A 215 18.34 25.47 -16.70
CA ARG A 215 17.95 24.25 -15.98
C ARG A 215 17.24 23.32 -16.97
N THR A 216 17.92 22.27 -17.43
CA THR A 216 17.34 21.34 -18.41
C THR A 216 17.14 19.96 -17.82
N CYS A 217 16.08 19.27 -18.23
CA CYS A 217 15.90 17.85 -17.94
C CYS A 217 15.29 17.15 -19.17
N PHE A 218 15.86 16.00 -19.52
CA PHE A 218 15.41 15.18 -20.63
C PHE A 218 14.66 13.96 -20.10
N LEU A 219 13.37 13.88 -20.40
CA LEU A 219 12.49 12.78 -20.04
C LEU A 219 12.63 11.67 -21.09
N PRO A 220 13.17 10.49 -20.74
CA PRO A 220 13.09 9.33 -21.61
C PRO A 220 11.63 8.96 -21.82
N HIS A 221 11.29 8.47 -23.01
CA HIS A 221 9.93 8.04 -23.31
C HIS A 221 9.85 6.69 -24.02
N HIS A 222 8.77 5.97 -23.78
CA HIS A 222 8.50 4.68 -24.40
C HIS A 222 6.99 4.46 -24.61
N GLY A 223 6.66 3.58 -25.55
CA GLY A 223 5.27 3.29 -25.92
C GLY A 223 4.73 2.05 -25.21
N VAL A 224 3.54 2.16 -24.66
CA VAL A 224 2.76 1.08 -24.04
C VAL A 224 1.49 0.85 -24.84
N ILE A 225 1.22 -0.40 -25.18
CA ILE A 225 0.00 -0.82 -25.88
C ILE A 225 -1.02 -1.26 -24.83
N LYS A 226 -2.24 -0.74 -24.91
CA LYS A 226 -3.36 -1.23 -24.09
C LYS A 226 -4.21 -2.19 -24.94
N GLU A 227 -4.06 -3.49 -24.71
CA GLU A 227 -4.73 -4.56 -25.47
C GLU A 227 -6.26 -4.62 -25.22
N SER A 228 -6.74 -4.03 -24.12
CA SER A 228 -8.14 -4.09 -23.67
C SER A 228 -9.07 -3.02 -24.25
N SER A 229 -8.58 -2.18 -25.17
CA SER A 229 -9.38 -1.10 -25.79
C SER A 229 -9.81 -1.53 -27.19
N THR A 230 -11.10 -1.36 -27.53
CA THR A 230 -11.70 -1.68 -28.83
C THR A 230 -10.97 -1.04 -30.02
N THR A 231 -10.23 0.04 -29.76
CA THR A 231 -9.17 0.57 -30.61
C THR A 231 -7.85 0.48 -29.86
N THR A 232 -6.86 -0.22 -30.40
CA THR A 232 -5.52 -0.41 -29.80
C THR A 232 -4.74 0.91 -29.71
N LYS A 233 -5.10 1.80 -28.77
CA LYS A 233 -4.46 3.13 -28.64
C LYS A 233 -3.12 2.99 -27.93
N LEU A 234 -2.03 3.16 -28.68
CA LEU A 234 -0.69 3.37 -28.13
C LEU A 234 -0.68 4.59 -27.21
N ARG A 235 -0.02 4.47 -26.04
CA ARG A 235 0.26 5.60 -25.15
C ARG A 235 1.77 5.77 -24.99
N VAL A 236 2.29 6.97 -25.17
CA VAL A 236 3.71 7.28 -24.95
C VAL A 236 3.92 7.81 -23.54
N VAL A 237 4.67 7.09 -22.72
CA VAL A 237 4.95 7.44 -21.33
C VAL A 237 6.26 8.23 -21.25
N PHE A 238 6.25 9.36 -20.54
CA PHE A 238 7.43 10.17 -20.25
C PHE A 238 7.90 9.92 -18.82
N ASN A 239 9.18 9.65 -18.61
CA ASN A 239 9.70 9.23 -17.31
C ASN A 239 10.41 10.37 -16.55
N GLY A 240 9.71 11.00 -15.59
CA GLY A 240 10.29 12.00 -14.67
C GLY A 240 11.15 11.43 -13.56
N SER A 241 11.12 10.11 -13.35
CA SER A 241 11.91 9.41 -12.32
C SER A 241 13.25 8.92 -12.85
N GLN A 242 13.61 9.22 -14.10
CA GLN A 242 14.92 8.87 -14.64
C GLN A 242 16.01 9.60 -13.85
N ARG A 243 16.88 8.82 -13.21
CA ARG A 243 18.03 9.35 -12.49
C ARG A 243 19.19 9.63 -13.44
N GLY A 244 19.84 10.77 -13.22
CA GLY A 244 21.09 11.14 -13.88
C GLY A 244 22.31 10.45 -13.29
N THR A 245 23.51 10.86 -13.71
CA THR A 245 24.81 10.39 -13.17
C THR A 245 24.97 10.74 -11.69
N ARG A 246 24.32 11.81 -11.24
CA ARG A 246 24.28 12.23 -9.83
C ARG A 246 23.27 11.46 -8.97
N GLY A 247 22.54 10.50 -9.55
CA GLY A 247 21.61 9.65 -8.80
C GLY A 247 20.29 10.29 -8.39
N VAL A 248 20.02 11.53 -8.84
CA VAL A 248 18.77 12.28 -8.61
C VAL A 248 17.94 12.38 -9.89
N SER A 249 16.62 12.46 -9.75
CA SER A 249 15.64 12.60 -10.83
C SER A 249 14.86 13.91 -10.71
N LEU A 250 14.14 14.30 -11.76
CA LEU A 250 13.27 15.48 -11.72
C LEU A 250 12.18 15.34 -10.65
N ASN A 251 11.62 14.16 -10.49
CA ASN A 251 10.59 13.89 -9.48
C ASN A 251 11.10 14.09 -8.04
N ASP A 252 12.38 13.84 -7.77
CA ASP A 252 12.98 14.10 -6.45
C ASP A 252 13.03 15.61 -6.14
N HIS A 253 13.04 16.47 -7.17
CA HIS A 253 13.06 17.93 -7.05
C HIS A 253 11.67 18.58 -7.09
N LEU A 254 10.59 17.83 -7.35
CA LEU A 254 9.22 18.34 -7.42
C LEU A 254 8.46 18.09 -6.11
N LEU A 255 7.70 19.08 -5.67
CA LEU A 255 6.65 18.88 -4.67
C LEU A 255 5.54 18.07 -5.31
N THR A 256 5.12 16.98 -4.67
CA THR A 256 4.03 16.12 -5.19
C THR A 256 2.68 16.83 -5.08
N GLY A 257 2.49 17.59 -4.00
CA GLY A 257 1.23 18.20 -3.63
C GLY A 257 0.28 17.19 -2.95
N PRO A 258 -0.75 17.69 -2.25
CA PRO A 258 -1.70 16.83 -1.55
C PRO A 258 -2.51 15.99 -2.52
N ASN A 259 -2.94 14.80 -2.07
CA ASN A 259 -3.89 14.00 -2.84
C ASN A 259 -5.27 14.66 -2.81
N LEU A 260 -5.70 15.20 -3.96
CA LEU A 260 -6.99 15.86 -4.12
C LEU A 260 -8.08 14.92 -4.68
N LEU A 261 -7.77 13.65 -4.94
CA LEU A 261 -8.77 12.70 -5.40
C LEU A 261 -9.66 12.28 -4.23
N PRO A 262 -10.99 12.30 -4.40
CA PRO A 262 -11.90 11.70 -3.42
C PRO A 262 -11.63 10.19 -3.33
N ALA A 263 -11.99 9.57 -2.20
CA ALA A 263 -11.95 8.12 -2.10
C ALA A 263 -12.88 7.52 -3.16
N LEU A 264 -12.38 6.54 -3.92
CA LEU A 264 -13.15 5.91 -4.99
C LEU A 264 -14.46 5.30 -4.48
N ALA A 265 -14.45 4.76 -3.26
CA ALA A 265 -15.65 4.26 -2.60
C ALA A 265 -16.72 5.35 -2.46
N ASP A 266 -16.34 6.56 -2.03
CA ASP A 266 -17.27 7.68 -1.87
C ASP A 266 -17.87 8.11 -3.20
N VAL A 267 -17.06 8.17 -4.25
CA VAL A 267 -17.52 8.48 -5.62
C VAL A 267 -18.54 7.43 -6.06
N LEU A 268 -18.22 6.14 -5.92
CA LEU A 268 -19.11 5.05 -6.32
C LEU A 268 -20.41 5.00 -5.48
N LEU A 269 -20.33 5.29 -4.18
CA LEU A 269 -21.49 5.34 -3.30
C LEU A 269 -22.41 6.51 -3.66
N ARG A 270 -21.87 7.72 -3.85
CA ARG A 270 -22.62 8.88 -4.34
C ARG A 270 -23.28 8.58 -5.68
N TRP A 271 -22.51 8.03 -6.62
CA TRP A 271 -22.99 7.70 -7.95
C TRP A 271 -24.19 6.74 -7.91
N ARG A 272 -24.17 5.74 -7.03
CA ARG A 272 -25.27 4.79 -6.81
C ARG A 272 -26.54 5.41 -6.22
N THR A 273 -26.48 6.61 -5.65
CA THR A 273 -27.68 7.32 -5.16
C THR A 273 -28.51 7.92 -6.28
N HIS A 274 -27.95 8.09 -7.48
CA HIS A 274 -28.64 8.70 -8.60
C HIS A 274 -29.58 7.71 -9.29
N ARG A 275 -30.81 8.17 -9.58
CA ARG A 275 -31.77 7.41 -10.39
C ARG A 275 -31.34 7.32 -11.86
N TYR A 276 -30.72 8.38 -12.37
CA TYR A 276 -30.18 8.48 -13.72
C TYR A 276 -28.70 8.85 -13.63
N ALA A 277 -27.84 8.01 -14.19
CA ALA A 277 -26.39 8.12 -14.13
C ALA A 277 -25.79 8.68 -15.42
N VAL A 278 -24.70 9.45 -15.28
CA VAL A 278 -23.86 9.97 -16.36
C VAL A 278 -22.43 9.52 -16.11
N VAL A 279 -21.77 9.12 -17.19
CA VAL A 279 -20.34 8.83 -17.21
C VAL A 279 -19.73 9.70 -18.31
N ALA A 280 -18.69 10.44 -17.96
CA ALA A 280 -17.94 11.25 -18.92
C ALA A 280 -16.43 11.05 -18.73
N ASP A 281 -15.68 11.15 -19.82
CA ASP A 281 -14.22 11.10 -19.86
C ASP A 281 -13.68 12.48 -20.26
N ILE A 282 -12.76 13.04 -19.47
CA ILE A 282 -12.08 14.29 -19.83
C ILE A 282 -10.96 13.96 -20.80
N GLU A 283 -11.26 14.10 -22.09
CA GLU A 283 -10.32 13.77 -23.16
C GLU A 283 -8.97 14.48 -22.95
N LYS A 284 -7.91 13.68 -22.81
CA LYS A 284 -6.52 14.14 -22.64
C LYS A 284 -6.38 15.13 -21.47
N MET A 285 -7.07 14.90 -20.35
CA MET A 285 -7.15 15.79 -19.16
C MET A 285 -5.85 16.55 -18.85
N TYR A 286 -4.74 15.83 -18.60
CA TYR A 286 -3.45 16.46 -18.28
C TYR A 286 -2.99 17.47 -19.33
N ARG A 287 -3.22 17.16 -20.62
CA ARG A 287 -2.78 17.98 -21.75
C ARG A 287 -3.63 19.23 -21.94
N GLN A 288 -4.76 19.35 -21.24
CA GLN A 288 -5.55 20.58 -21.21
C GLN A 288 -4.86 21.69 -20.40
N VAL A 289 -4.01 21.33 -19.44
CA VAL A 289 -3.25 22.25 -18.60
C VAL A 289 -1.90 22.57 -19.24
N LEU A 290 -1.62 23.86 -19.47
CA LEU A 290 -0.34 24.33 -20.00
C LEU A 290 0.71 24.45 -18.90
N VAL A 291 1.96 24.17 -19.24
CA VAL A 291 3.11 24.46 -18.38
C VAL A 291 3.69 25.80 -18.80
N HIS A 292 4.03 26.62 -17.81
CA HIS A 292 4.61 27.94 -18.03
C HIS A 292 5.93 27.85 -18.81
N PRO A 293 6.19 28.76 -19.78
CA PRO A 293 7.39 28.72 -20.63
C PRO A 293 8.73 28.54 -19.89
N ASP A 294 8.89 29.19 -18.74
CA ASP A 294 10.10 29.10 -17.90
C ASP A 294 10.44 27.69 -17.44
N ASP A 295 9.43 26.83 -17.24
CA ASP A 295 9.62 25.51 -16.66
C ASP A 295 9.65 24.41 -17.73
N ARG A 296 9.31 24.71 -18.99
CA ARG A 296 9.24 23.73 -20.10
C ARG A 296 10.60 23.09 -20.43
N ASP A 297 11.70 23.76 -20.09
CA ASP A 297 13.04 23.20 -20.25
C ASP A 297 13.34 22.05 -19.27
N LEU A 298 12.55 21.89 -18.21
CA LEU A 298 12.55 20.71 -17.34
C LEU A 298 11.76 19.54 -17.91
N GLN A 299 11.06 19.74 -19.04
CA GLN A 299 10.29 18.69 -19.72
C GLN A 299 10.75 18.57 -21.17
N ARG A 300 12.06 18.39 -21.41
CA ARG A 300 12.58 18.11 -22.74
C ARG A 300 12.46 16.63 -23.09
N ILE A 301 12.35 16.34 -24.38
CA ILE A 301 12.46 14.99 -24.93
C ILE A 301 13.36 15.00 -26.16
N ILE A 302 13.81 13.81 -26.57
CA ILE A 302 14.60 13.63 -27.79
C ILE A 302 13.78 12.74 -28.73
N TRP A 303 13.54 13.23 -29.93
CA TRP A 303 12.75 12.52 -30.92
C TRP A 303 13.30 12.75 -32.33
N ARG A 304 13.15 11.75 -33.20
CA ARG A 304 13.33 11.85 -34.65
C ARG A 304 12.41 10.84 -35.33
N ASP A 305 11.93 11.20 -36.50
CA ASP A 305 11.00 10.36 -37.25
C ASP A 305 11.72 9.21 -37.95
N ASN A 306 12.91 9.48 -38.49
CA ASN A 306 13.76 8.48 -39.12
C ASN A 306 15.15 8.44 -38.47
N VAL A 307 15.72 7.24 -38.35
CA VAL A 307 17.09 6.96 -37.87
C VAL A 307 18.16 7.70 -38.69
N ASP A 308 17.88 7.99 -39.96
CA ASP A 308 18.79 8.75 -40.84
C ASP A 308 18.75 10.26 -40.56
N GLN A 309 17.73 10.73 -39.85
CA GLN A 309 17.61 12.13 -39.45
C GLN A 309 18.38 12.40 -38.15
N ASN A 310 18.79 13.66 -37.99
CA ASN A 310 19.35 14.13 -36.73
C ASN A 310 18.29 14.09 -35.62
N MET A 311 18.70 13.63 -34.43
CA MET A 311 17.88 13.71 -33.23
C MET A 311 17.54 15.17 -32.92
N GLN A 312 16.25 15.45 -32.71
CA GLN A 312 15.74 16.77 -32.37
C GLN A 312 15.30 16.81 -30.91
N GLU A 313 15.47 17.98 -30.29
CA GLU A 313 15.00 18.23 -28.94
C GLU A 313 13.64 18.93 -29.00
N PHE A 314 12.68 18.46 -28.20
CA PHE A 314 11.37 19.07 -28.06
C PHE A 314 11.12 19.44 -26.61
N LYS A 315 10.36 20.50 -26.38
CA LYS A 315 9.84 20.86 -25.07
C LYS A 315 8.37 20.46 -24.99
N LEU A 316 7.97 19.79 -23.91
CA LEU A 316 6.56 19.54 -23.64
C LEU A 316 5.93 20.82 -23.08
N ASN A 317 4.80 21.23 -23.67
CA ASN A 317 4.11 22.49 -23.34
C ASN A 317 2.99 22.32 -22.32
N THR A 318 2.65 21.08 -21.98
CA THR A 318 1.50 20.73 -21.14
C THR A 318 1.91 19.86 -19.97
N VAL A 319 1.07 19.79 -18.95
CA VAL A 319 1.27 18.86 -17.84
C VAL A 319 1.27 17.45 -18.42
N THR A 320 2.33 16.69 -18.12
CA THR A 320 2.51 15.34 -18.64
C THR A 320 2.51 14.35 -17.49
N TYR A 321 1.87 13.20 -17.70
CA TYR A 321 1.93 12.11 -16.73
C TYR A 321 3.36 11.55 -16.66
N GLY A 322 3.73 11.07 -15.48
CA GLY A 322 5.09 10.63 -15.16
C GLY A 322 5.90 11.63 -14.35
N LEU A 323 5.38 12.84 -14.13
CA LEU A 323 5.88 13.77 -13.11
C LEU A 323 5.13 13.56 -11.79
N ALA A 324 5.84 13.67 -10.66
CA ALA A 324 5.27 13.49 -9.33
C ALA A 324 4.12 14.47 -9.05
N CYS A 325 4.26 15.73 -9.49
CA CYS A 325 3.27 16.79 -9.28
C CYS A 325 2.10 16.76 -10.27
N ALA A 326 2.15 15.95 -11.34
CA ALA A 326 1.18 16.02 -12.43
C ALA A 326 -0.27 15.72 -11.99
N PRO A 327 -0.56 14.69 -11.15
CA PRO A 327 -1.90 14.43 -10.66
C PRO A 327 -2.47 15.61 -9.87
N TYR A 328 -1.69 16.15 -8.94
CA TYR A 328 -2.08 17.32 -8.15
C TYR A 328 -2.38 18.52 -9.05
N LEU A 329 -1.47 18.89 -9.96
CA LEU A 329 -1.66 20.04 -10.85
C LEU A 329 -2.91 19.92 -11.71
N ALA A 330 -3.19 18.73 -12.25
CA ALA A 330 -4.38 18.50 -13.08
C ALA A 330 -5.68 18.63 -12.27
N ILE A 331 -5.80 17.91 -11.15
CA ILE A 331 -7.01 17.94 -10.32
C ILE A 331 -7.20 19.31 -9.67
N ARG A 332 -6.13 19.94 -9.17
CA ARG A 332 -6.20 21.29 -8.59
C ARG A 332 -6.67 22.33 -9.60
N THR A 333 -6.26 22.19 -10.87
CA THR A 333 -6.73 23.04 -11.97
C THR A 333 -8.23 22.83 -12.24
N LEU A 334 -8.73 21.60 -12.19
CA LEU A 334 -10.17 21.34 -12.33
C LEU A 334 -10.98 21.91 -11.16
N ARG A 335 -10.45 21.84 -9.93
CA ARG A 335 -11.05 22.53 -8.78
C ARG A 335 -11.02 24.05 -8.93
N GLN A 336 -9.96 24.60 -9.53
CA GLN A 336 -9.88 26.03 -9.85
C GLN A 336 -10.95 26.41 -10.88
N LEU A 337 -11.11 25.61 -11.94
CA LEU A 337 -12.18 25.79 -12.94
C LEU A 337 -13.56 25.77 -12.30
N ALA A 338 -13.82 24.81 -11.40
CA ALA A 338 -15.08 24.75 -10.65
C ALA A 338 -15.28 25.98 -9.74
N THR A 339 -14.21 26.56 -9.20
CA THR A 339 -14.27 27.80 -8.41
C THR A 339 -14.59 29.02 -9.27
N ASP A 340 -13.91 29.13 -10.42
CA ASP A 340 -14.02 30.29 -11.30
C ASP A 340 -15.36 30.33 -12.03
N GLU A 341 -15.83 29.18 -12.54
CA GLU A 341 -17.02 29.07 -13.38
C GLU A 341 -18.25 28.54 -12.62
N GLY A 342 -18.09 28.09 -11.38
CA GLY A 342 -19.15 27.36 -10.67
C GLY A 342 -20.39 28.16 -10.35
N LYS A 343 -20.31 29.50 -10.34
CA LYS A 343 -21.49 30.36 -10.20
C LYS A 343 -22.42 30.25 -11.42
N ALA A 344 -21.84 30.13 -12.62
CA ALA A 344 -22.61 29.96 -13.85
C ALA A 344 -23.01 28.49 -14.07
N HIS A 345 -22.20 27.54 -13.57
CA HIS A 345 -22.40 26.10 -13.79
C HIS A 345 -22.33 25.30 -12.47
N PRO A 346 -23.33 25.46 -11.57
CA PRO A 346 -23.26 24.88 -10.22
C PRO A 346 -23.28 23.35 -10.20
N LEU A 347 -24.01 22.71 -11.13
CA LEU A 347 -24.06 21.24 -11.22
C LEU A 347 -22.70 20.68 -11.68
N ALA A 348 -22.14 21.23 -12.76
CA ALA A 348 -20.84 20.82 -13.27
C ALA A 348 -19.71 21.09 -12.25
N ALA A 349 -19.74 22.23 -11.55
CA ALA A 349 -18.79 22.53 -10.49
C ALA A 349 -18.88 21.53 -9.34
N SER A 350 -20.10 21.14 -8.93
CA SER A 350 -20.28 20.08 -7.93
C SER A 350 -19.71 18.75 -8.39
N ALA A 351 -19.94 18.37 -9.65
CA ALA A 351 -19.41 17.13 -10.22
C ALA A 351 -17.86 17.14 -10.29
N LEU A 352 -17.25 18.25 -10.72
CA LEU A 352 -15.79 18.39 -10.73
C LEU A 352 -15.15 18.38 -9.32
N MET A 353 -15.90 18.78 -8.30
CA MET A 353 -15.41 18.80 -6.92
C MET A 353 -15.53 17.45 -6.22
N HIS A 354 -16.56 16.65 -6.54
CA HIS A 354 -16.91 15.47 -5.76
C HIS A 354 -16.99 14.17 -6.57
N ASP A 355 -17.34 14.23 -7.86
CA ASP A 355 -17.71 13.05 -8.64
C ASP A 355 -16.63 12.65 -9.66
N ILE A 356 -15.48 13.32 -9.63
CA ILE A 356 -14.34 13.03 -10.49
C ILE A 356 -13.39 12.01 -9.84
N TYR A 357 -12.94 11.05 -10.64
CA TYR A 357 -11.83 10.17 -10.31
C TYR A 357 -10.84 10.13 -11.46
N VAL A 358 -9.75 10.91 -11.31
CA VAL A 358 -8.76 11.15 -12.37
C VAL A 358 -9.44 11.78 -13.59
N ASP A 359 -9.52 11.09 -14.72
CA ASP A 359 -10.12 11.54 -15.98
C ASP A 359 -11.61 11.18 -16.11
N ASP A 360 -12.12 10.27 -15.28
CA ASP A 360 -13.52 9.85 -15.29
C ASP A 360 -14.39 10.72 -14.38
N ILE A 361 -15.58 11.10 -14.85
CA ILE A 361 -16.63 11.76 -14.07
C ILE A 361 -17.82 10.81 -13.96
N LEU A 362 -18.22 10.49 -12.72
CA LEU A 362 -19.31 9.57 -12.40
C LEU A 362 -20.39 10.30 -11.60
N THR A 363 -21.31 10.97 -12.30
CA THR A 363 -22.35 11.81 -11.69
C THR A 363 -23.76 11.39 -12.10
N GLY A 364 -24.78 12.14 -11.70
CA GLY A 364 -26.16 11.85 -12.07
C GLY A 364 -27.18 12.73 -11.35
N ALA A 365 -28.46 12.41 -11.56
CA ALA A 365 -29.55 13.11 -10.89
C ALA A 365 -30.80 12.22 -10.70
N SER A 366 -31.78 12.74 -9.95
CA SER A 366 -33.05 12.07 -9.69
C SER A 366 -34.07 12.17 -10.85
N THR A 367 -33.85 13.08 -11.80
CA THR A 367 -34.75 13.33 -12.94
C THR A 367 -33.95 13.49 -14.22
N LEU A 368 -34.50 13.02 -15.35
CA LEU A 368 -33.83 13.07 -16.66
C LEU A 368 -33.49 14.50 -17.11
N SER A 369 -34.30 15.50 -16.75
CA SER A 369 -34.03 16.90 -17.10
C SER A 369 -32.76 17.41 -16.42
N LYS A 370 -32.62 17.19 -15.11
CA LYS A 370 -31.41 17.58 -14.35
C LYS A 370 -30.18 16.81 -14.80
N THR A 371 -30.35 15.54 -15.17
CA THR A 371 -29.25 14.71 -15.71
C THR A 371 -28.72 15.22 -17.05
N LYS A 372 -29.53 15.92 -17.85
CA LYS A 372 -29.08 16.53 -19.10
C LYS A 372 -28.35 17.87 -18.90
N GLU A 373 -28.54 18.49 -17.74
CA GLU A 373 -27.94 19.78 -17.37
C GLU A 373 -26.63 19.60 -16.59
N ALA A 374 -26.54 18.51 -15.80
CA ALA A 374 -25.32 18.02 -15.17
C ALA A 374 -24.37 17.40 -16.21
#